data_AF-H5SQT8-F1
#
_entry.id   AF-H5SQT8-F1
#
_cell.length_a   1.000
_cell.length_b   1.000
_cell.length_c   1.000
_cell.angle_alpha   90.00
_cell.angle_beta   90.00
_cell.angle_gamma   90.00
#
_symmetry.space_group_name_H-M   'P 1'
#
loop_
_entity.id
_entity.type
_entity.pdbx_description
1 polymer ?
#
loop_
_entity_poly.entity_id
_entity_poly.type
_entity_poly.pdbx_seq_one_letter_code
_entity_poly.pdbx_strand_id
1 'polypeptide(L)' 'MQKNLASWDRLVRGVLGVVLFVVGGWTWGGWQGTWYGIVSVIVGIVLVGTAIVGFCPCYWVCRLSTLRR' A
#
# COMPACT_ATOMS: atom_id res chain seq x y z
N MET A 1 15.28 14.49 -9.94
CA MET A 1 15.12 13.05 -9.63
C MET A 1 14.27 12.42 -10.71
N GLN A 2 14.80 11.42 -11.44
CA GLN A 2 14.03 10.75 -12.48
C GLN A 2 12.89 9.94 -11.86
N LYS A 3 11.66 10.38 -12.08
CA LYS A 3 10.45 9.60 -11.78
C LYS A 3 10.50 8.37 -12.68
N ASN A 4 10.47 7.17 -12.10
CA ASN A 4 10.42 5.90 -12.85
C ASN A 4 9.26 4.99 -12.41
N LEU A 5 8.27 5.56 -11.72
CA LEU A 5 6.99 4.93 -11.40
C LEU A 5 5.86 5.81 -11.93
N ALA A 6 4.86 5.21 -12.56
CA ALA A 6 3.59 5.91 -12.79
C ALA A 6 3.00 6.27 -11.41
N SER A 7 2.57 7.52 -11.24
CA SER A 7 1.87 7.95 -10.01
C SER A 7 0.66 7.06 -9.68
N TRP A 8 0.14 6.35 -10.68
CA TRP A 8 -0.94 5.36 -10.57
C TRP A 8 -0.62 4.18 -9.65
N ASP A 9 0.56 3.55 -9.71
CA ASP A 9 0.89 2.42 -8.82
C ASP A 9 0.99 2.84 -7.35
N ARG A 10 1.53 4.04 -7.10
CA ARG A 10 1.57 4.66 -5.76
C ARG A 10 0.17 4.96 -5.25
N LEU A 11 -0.69 5.46 -6.13
CA LEU A 11 -2.09 5.73 -5.83
C LEU A 11 -2.84 4.43 -5.52
N VAL A 12 -2.69 3.39 -6.34
CA VAL A 12 -3.35 2.09 -6.14
C VAL A 12 -2.91 1.46 -4.82
N ARG A 13 -1.61 1.44 -4.49
CA ARG A 13 -1.13 0.91 -3.20
C ARG A 13 -1.55 1.75 -1.99
N GLY A 14 -1.54 3.08 -2.13
CA GLY A 14 -2.06 3.96 -1.09
C GLY A 14 -3.55 3.72 -0.84
N VAL A 15 -4.36 3.67 -1.91
CA VAL A 15 -5.80 3.43 -1.84
C VAL A 15 -6.09 2.04 -1.28
N LEU A 16 -5.44 0.98 -1.79
CA LEU A 16 -5.61 -0.38 -1.26
C LEU A 16 -5.21 -0.49 0.22
N GLY A 17 -4.09 0.14 0.61
CA GLY A 17 -3.64 0.15 1.99
C GLY A 17 -4.62 0.86 2.93
N VAL A 18 -5.15 2.01 2.51
CA VAL A 18 -6.18 2.75 3.27
C VAL A 18 -7.48 1.95 3.35
N VAL A 19 -7.92 1.33 2.25
CA VAL A 19 -9.12 0.48 2.24
C VAL A 19 -8.95 -0.71 3.18
N LEU A 20 -7.82 -1.42 3.12
CA LEU A 20 -7.53 -2.54 4.03
C LEU A 20 -7.46 -2.12 5.49
N PHE A 21 -6.89 -0.95 5.78
CA PHE A 21 -6.83 -0.41 7.14
C PHE A 21 -8.24 -0.11 7.69
N VAL A 22 -9.09 0.56 6.91
CA VAL A 22 -10.44 0.94 7.33
C VAL A 22 -11.36 -0.28 7.43
N VAL A 23 -11.37 -1.14 6.41
CA VAL A 23 -12.17 -2.37 6.36
C VAL A 23 -11.72 -3.33 7.47
N GLY A 24 -10.41 -3.54 7.62
CA GLY A 24 -9.84 -4.40 8.64
C GLY A 24 -10.16 -3.96 10.06
N GLY A 25 -10.09 -2.66 10.34
CA GLY A 25 -10.37 -2.09 11.64
C GLY A 25 -11.85 -2.11 12.00
N TRP A 26 -12.70 -1.58 11.12
CA TRP A 26 -14.12 -1.36 11.41
C TRP A 26 -15.05 -2.50 11.01
N THR A 27 -14.80 -3.16 9.87
CA THR A 27 -15.74 -4.17 9.34
C THR A 27 -15.37 -5.59 9.75
N TRP A 28 -14.07 -5.90 9.86
CA TRP A 28 -13.58 -7.22 10.25
C TRP A 28 -13.25 -7.34 11.73
N GLY A 29 -13.68 -6.37 12.54
CA GLY A 29 -13.58 -6.48 13.98
C GLY A 29 -12.16 -6.32 14.53
N GLY A 30 -11.23 -5.74 13.77
CA GLY A 30 -9.83 -5.63 14.17
C GLY A 30 -9.64 -4.82 15.45
N TRP A 31 -10.47 -3.79 15.65
CA TRP A 31 -10.46 -3.00 16.88
C TRP A 31 -11.17 -3.69 18.06
N GLN A 32 -12.09 -4.61 17.76
CA GLN A 32 -12.76 -5.45 18.74
C GLN A 32 -11.93 -6.69 19.14
N GLY A 33 -10.69 -6.83 18.65
CA GLY A 33 -9.78 -7.92 19.03
C GLY A 33 -9.84 -9.14 18.12
N THR A 34 -10.51 -9.06 16.96
CA THR A 34 -10.54 -10.16 15.99
C THR A 34 -9.18 -10.32 15.33
N TRP A 35 -8.57 -11.50 15.45
CA TRP A 35 -7.18 -11.71 15.01
C TRP A 35 -6.98 -11.43 13.50
N TYR A 36 -7.90 -11.86 12.64
CA TYR A 36 -7.85 -11.56 11.21
C TYR A 36 -7.98 -10.06 10.90
N GLY A 37 -8.80 -9.34 11.68
CA GLY A 37 -8.95 -7.89 11.58
C GLY A 37 -7.66 -7.16 11.95
N ILE A 38 -6.99 -7.56 13.03
CA ILE A 38 -5.71 -7.00 13.45
C ILE A 38 -4.64 -7.20 12.36
N VAL A 39 -4.56 -8.41 11.79
CA VAL A 39 -3.63 -8.71 10.69
C VAL A 39 -3.90 -7.81 9.49
N SER A 40 -5.17 -7.62 9.09
CA SER A 40 -5.52 -6.77 7.97
C SER A 40 -5.20 -5.28 8.19
N VAL A 41 -5.35 -4.78 9.43
CA VAL A 41 -4.95 -3.43 9.82
C VAL A 41 -3.44 -3.24 9.69
N ILE A 42 -2.64 -4.19 10.21
CA ILE A 42 -1.17 -4.16 10.10
C ILE A 42 -0.74 -4.14 8.64
N VAL A 43 -1.32 -5.02 7.81
CA VAL A 43 -1.03 -5.07 6.37
C VAL A 43 -1.40 -3.75 5.67
N GLY A 44 -2.53 -3.14 6.04
CA GLY A 44 -2.95 -1.82 5.55
C GLY A 44 -1.94 -0.73 5.88
N ILE A 45 -1.45 -0.66 7.13
CA ILE A 45 -0.42 0.32 7.55
C ILE A 45 0.86 0.14 6.75
N VAL A 46 1.32 -1.10 6.55
CA VAL A 46 2.54 -1.40 5.79
C VAL A 46 2.39 -0.97 4.33
N LEU A 47 1.23 -1.22 3.71
CA LEU A 47 0.94 -0.78 2.34
C LEU A 47 0.90 0.75 2.20
N VAL A 48 0.32 1.44 3.18
CA VAL A 48 0.30 2.92 3.20
C VAL A 48 1.70 3.48 3.41
N GLY A 49 2.46 2.94 4.37
CA GLY A 49 3.84 3.36 4.64
C GLY A 49 4.74 3.19 3.42
N THR A 50 4.64 2.05 2.74
CA THR A 50 5.38 1.79 1.49
C THR A 50 4.95 2.70 0.34
N ALA A 51 3.68 3.13 0.29
CA ALA A 51 3.21 4.14 -0.66
C ALA A 51 3.70 5.57 -0.31
N ILE A 52 3.81 5.93 0.97
CA ILE A 52 4.26 7.26 1.42
C ILE A 52 5.74 7.48 1.13
N VAL A 53 6.60 6.49 1.39
CA VAL A 53 8.04 6.55 1.12
C VAL A 53 8.33 6.86 -0.36
N GLY A 54 7.38 6.65 -1.27
CA GLY A 54 7.41 7.21 -2.64
C GLY A 54 8.52 6.64 -3.53
N PHE A 55 9.28 5.68 -3.00
CA PHE A 55 10.29 4.89 -3.68
C PHE A 55 9.82 3.45 -3.62
N CYS A 56 9.55 2.84 -4.78
CA CYS A 56 9.23 1.43 -4.83
C CYS A 56 10.51 0.66 -5.19
N PRO A 57 11.24 0.09 -4.22
CA PRO A 57 12.45 -0.68 -4.49
C PRO A 57 12.18 -1.89 -5.41
N CYS A 58 10.95 -2.40 -5.44
CA CYS A 58 10.52 -3.53 -6.25
C CYS A 58 10.59 -3.27 -7.77
N TYR A 59 10.21 -2.08 -8.24
CA TYR A 59 10.32 -1.70 -9.67
C TYR A 59 11.76 -1.35 -10.06
N TRP A 60 12.57 -0.84 -9.13
CA TRP A 60 14.00 -0.62 -9.32
C TRP A 60 14.75 -1.95 -9.48
N VAL A 61 14.41 -2.94 -8.65
CA VAL A 61 14.92 -4.32 -8.73
C VAL A 61 14.49 -5.01 -10.03
N CYS A 62 13.24 -4.81 -10.48
CA CYS A 62 12.76 -5.39 -11.74
C CYS A 62 13.17 -4.61 -13.01
N ARG A 63 13.86 -3.46 -12.90
CA ARG A 63 14.22 -2.59 -14.06
C ARG A 63 13.03 -2.25 -15.00
N LEU A 64 11.80 -2.34 -14.50
CA LEU A 64 10.60 -2.04 -15.29
C LEU A 64 10.28 -0.55 -15.17
N SER A 65 10.24 0.16 -16.29
CA SER A 65 9.76 1.54 -16.37
C SER A 65 8.33 1.55 -16.92
N THR A 66 7.35 1.90 -16.08
CA THR A 66 5.98 2.22 -16.57
C THR A 66 5.89 3.66 -17.11
N LEU A 67 7.01 4.41 -17.12
CA LEU A 67 7.10 5.62 -17.92
C LEU A 67 6.99 5.25 -19.40
N ARG A 68 5.83 5.51 -19.98
CA ARG A 68 5.79 5.84 -21.40
C ARG A 68 6.33 7.26 -21.53
N ARG A 69 7.36 7.43 -22.38
CA ARG A 69 8.06 8.69 -22.66
C ARG A 69 7.11 9.87 -22.83
#